data_AF-A0A8S9FPF0-F1
#
_entry.id   AF-A0A8S9FPF0-F1
#
_cell.length_a   1.000
_cell.length_b   1.000
_cell.length_c   1.000
_cell.angle_alpha   90.00
_cell.angle_beta   90.00
_cell.angle_gamma   90.00
#
_symmetry.space_group_name_H-M   'P 1'
#
loop_
_entity.id
_entity.type
_entity.pdbx_description
1 polymer ?
#
loop_
_entity_poly.entity_id
_entity_poly.type
_entity_poly.pdbx_seq_one_letter_code
_entity_poly.pdbx_strand_id
1 'polypeptide(L)'
;MWNMPVHKWMVRHVYFPCLRIKIPKVPAIIIAFLVSAVFHELCIAVPCRLFNLWAFMGIMFQVPLVFITNFLQERFGSMVGNMIFWFSFCIFGQPMCVLLYYHDLMNRKGSMS
;
A
#
# COMPACT_ATOMS: atom_id res chain seq x y z
N MET A 1 11.95 8.95 4.60
CA MET A 1 10.57 9.03 4.07
C MET A 1 10.61 9.68 2.70
N TRP A 2 10.13 8.99 1.67
CA TRP A 2 10.27 9.40 0.26
C TRP A 2 9.25 10.47 -0.19
N ASN A 3 8.11 10.63 0.50
CA ASN A 3 7.02 11.53 0.06
C ASN A 3 6.44 12.40 1.18
N MET A 4 7.26 13.32 1.71
CA MET A 4 6.89 14.20 2.84
C MET A 4 5.60 15.03 2.68
N PRO A 5 5.32 15.69 1.53
CA PRO A 5 4.13 16.54 1.42
C PRO A 5 2.83 15.73 1.42
N VAL A 6 2.80 14.59 0.72
CA VAL A 6 1.62 13.69 0.69
C VAL A 6 1.38 13.08 2.06
N HIS A 7 2.46 12.64 2.74
CA HIS A 7 2.36 12.11 4.09
C HIS A 7 1.77 13.15 5.06
N LYS A 8 2.27 14.40 5.04
CA LYS A 8 1.73 15.49 5.88
C LYS A 8 0.28 15.81 5.56
N TRP A 9 -0.11 15.80 4.28
CA TRP A 9 -1.50 16.04 3.87
C TRP A 9 -2.43 14.96 4.39
N MET A 10 -2.04 13.68 4.22
CA MET A 10 -2.83 12.53 4.66
C MET A 10 -2.97 12.47 6.18
N VAL A 11 -1.89 12.77 6.90
CA VAL A 11 -1.93 12.85 8.38
C VAL A 11 -2.88 13.98 8.82
N ARG A 12 -2.80 15.16 8.19
CA ARG A 12 -3.62 16.33 8.55
C ARG A 12 -5.10 16.16 8.22
N HIS A 13 -5.44 15.61 7.06
CA HIS A 13 -6.81 15.58 6.55
C HIS A 13 -7.53 14.24 6.74
N VAL A 14 -6.80 13.16 7.01
CA VAL A 14 -7.40 11.83 7.22
C VAL A 14 -7.16 11.36 8.65
N TYR A 15 -5.90 11.29 9.08
CA TYR A 15 -5.55 10.70 10.38
C TYR A 15 -6.01 11.53 11.59
N PHE A 16 -5.74 12.84 11.61
CA PHE A 16 -6.16 13.72 12.70
C PHE A 16 -7.69 13.81 12.87
N PRO A 17 -8.49 13.94 11.79
CA PRO A 17 -9.96 13.88 11.89
C PRO A 17 -10.46 12.55 12.47
N CYS A 18 -9.91 11.41 12.03
CA CYS A 18 -10.26 10.10 12.61
C CYS A 18 -9.99 10.05 14.12
N LEU A 19 -8.83 10.57 14.56
CA LEU A 19 -8.48 10.66 15.99
C LEU A 19 -9.40 11.58 16.79
N ARG A 20 -9.83 12.70 16.21
CA ARG A 20 -10.79 13.62 16.86
C ARG A 20 -12.16 12.98 17.07
N ILE A 21 -12.55 12.04 16.20
CA ILE A 21 -13.79 11.26 16.30
C ILE A 21 -13.62 10.07 17.28
N LYS A 22 -12.50 9.99 18.03
CA LYS A 22 -12.16 8.90 18.97
C LYS A 22 -12.02 7.52 18.31
N ILE A 23 -11.71 7.48 17.01
CA ILE A 23 -11.40 6.22 16.32
C ILE A 23 -10.04 5.70 16.84
N PRO A 24 -9.91 4.40 17.17
CA PRO A 24 -8.64 3.84 17.61
C PRO A 24 -7.58 3.90 16.51
N LYS A 25 -6.30 3.88 16.91
CA LYS A 25 -5.15 4.09 16.01
C LYS A 25 -5.14 3.13 14.81
N VAL A 26 -5.49 1.86 15.02
CA VAL A 26 -5.48 0.82 13.99
C VAL A 26 -6.44 1.14 12.83
N PRO A 27 -7.76 1.33 13.04
CA PRO A 27 -8.67 1.70 11.95
C PRO A 27 -8.34 3.06 11.34
N ALA A 28 -7.80 4.02 12.09
CA ALA A 28 -7.36 5.30 11.52
C ALA A 28 -6.21 5.11 10.49
N ILE A 29 -5.29 4.18 10.75
CA ILE A 29 -4.22 3.80 9.81
C ILE A 29 -4.82 3.10 8.59
N ILE A 30 -5.74 2.15 8.78
CA ILE A 30 -6.39 1.44 7.66
C ILE A 30 -7.11 2.43 6.73
N ILE A 31 -7.85 3.39 7.28
CA ILE A 31 -8.54 4.41 6.49
C ILE A 31 -7.54 5.27 5.71
N ALA A 32 -6.44 5.68 6.34
CA ALA A 32 -5.39 6.44 5.65
C ALA A 32 -4.77 5.66 4.48
N PHE A 33 -4.48 4.37 4.67
CA PHE A 33 -3.98 3.50 3.60
C PHE A 33 -5.00 3.27 2.49
N LEU A 34 -6.28 3.13 2.83
CA LEU A 34 -7.35 2.97 1.86
C LEU A 34 -7.50 4.22 0.98
N VAL A 35 -7.49 5.42 1.58
CA VAL A 35 -7.47 6.68 0.83
C VAL A 35 -6.24 6.75 -0.07
N SER A 36 -5.05 6.41 0.45
CA SER A 36 -3.82 6.34 -0.35
C SER A 36 -3.95 5.38 -1.53
N ALA A 37 -4.51 4.19 -1.33
CA ALA A 37 -4.70 3.18 -2.37
C ALA A 37 -5.62 3.67 -3.49
N VAL A 38 -6.71 4.35 -3.15
CA VAL A 38 -7.63 4.96 -4.13
C VAL A 38 -6.94 6.04 -4.95
N PHE A 39 -6.14 6.91 -4.32
CA PHE A 39 -5.38 7.94 -5.04
C PHE A 39 -4.34 7.33 -5.99
N HIS A 40 -3.67 6.25 -5.60
CA HIS A 40 -2.70 5.58 -6.47
C HIS A 40 -3.39 4.92 -7.67
N GLU A 41 -4.52 4.22 -7.46
CA GLU A 41 -5.32 3.69 -8.57
C GLU A 41 -5.79 4.81 -9.49
N LEU A 42 -6.29 5.93 -8.95
CA LEU A 42 -6.74 7.07 -9.75
C LEU A 42 -5.59 7.66 -10.59
N CYS A 43 -4.41 7.88 -9.99
CA CYS A 43 -3.24 8.41 -10.67
C CYS A 43 -2.75 7.51 -11.81
N ILE A 44 -2.94 6.19 -11.72
CA ILE A 44 -2.54 5.22 -12.76
C ILE A 44 -3.67 5.03 -13.79
N ALA A 45 -4.93 4.96 -13.32
CA ALA A 45 -6.10 4.73 -14.16
C ALA A 45 -6.42 5.93 -15.06
N VAL A 46 -6.16 7.17 -14.63
CA VAL A 46 -6.39 8.38 -15.44
C VAL A 46 -5.54 8.39 -16.73
N PRO A 47 -4.20 8.24 -16.68
CA PRO A 47 -3.38 8.20 -17.89
C PRO A 47 -3.56 6.91 -18.69
N CYS A 48 -3.77 5.76 -18.04
CA CYS A 48 -3.88 4.49 -18.74
C CYS A 48 -5.31 4.17 -19.24
N ARG A 49 -6.35 4.86 -18.76
CA ARG A 49 -7.78 4.55 -19.01
C ARG A 49 -8.16 3.08 -18.76
N LEU A 50 -7.41 2.38 -17.93
CA LEU A 50 -7.66 1.01 -17.51
C LEU A 50 -7.85 0.99 -16.00
N PHE A 51 -9.00 0.49 -15.55
CA PHE A 51 -9.34 0.35 -14.14
C PHE A 51 -9.21 -1.12 -13.75
N ASN A 52 -8.02 -1.52 -13.31
CA ASN A 52 -7.72 -2.93 -13.03
C ASN A 52 -7.53 -3.23 -11.54
N LEU A 53 -7.57 -2.23 -10.65
CA LEU A 53 -7.48 -2.38 -9.19
C LEU A 53 -6.19 -3.06 -8.68
N TRP A 54 -5.20 -3.28 -9.55
CA TRP A 54 -3.92 -3.90 -9.19
C TRP A 54 -3.11 -3.03 -8.22
N ALA A 55 -3.07 -1.72 -8.45
CA ALA A 55 -2.35 -0.80 -7.58
C ALA A 55 -3.06 -0.65 -6.22
N PHE A 56 -4.39 -0.65 -6.24
CA PHE A 56 -5.20 -0.70 -5.02
C PHE A 56 -4.88 -1.95 -4.18
N MET A 57 -4.92 -3.14 -4.79
CA MET A 57 -4.61 -4.41 -4.12
C MET A 57 -3.18 -4.44 -3.57
N GLY A 58 -2.20 -3.94 -4.34
CA GLY A 58 -0.80 -3.89 -3.91
C GLY A 58 -0.58 -3.05 -2.65
N ILE A 59 -1.21 -1.88 -2.56
CA ILE A 59 -1.11 -1.02 -1.37
C ILE A 59 -1.90 -1.59 -0.19
N MET A 60 -3.07 -2.18 -0.44
CA MET A 60 -3.85 -2.82 0.61
C MET A 60 -3.13 -4.05 1.19
N PHE A 61 -2.37 -4.79 0.39
CA PHE A 61 -1.56 -5.93 0.86
C PHE A 61 -0.40 -5.50 1.76
N GLN A 62 0.12 -4.27 1.62
CA GLN A 62 1.16 -3.75 2.52
C GLN A 62 0.65 -3.57 3.96
N VAL A 63 -0.64 -3.26 4.16
CA VAL A 63 -1.23 -3.01 5.48
C VAL A 63 -1.12 -4.22 6.43
N PRO A 64 -1.64 -5.42 6.09
CA PRO A 64 -1.52 -6.60 6.95
C PRO A 64 -0.06 -7.00 7.12
N LEU A 65 0.77 -6.79 6.10
CA LEU A 65 2.19 -7.09 6.15
C LEU A 65 2.92 -6.25 7.20
N VAL A 66 2.67 -4.94 7.23
CA VAL A 66 3.21 -4.04 8.26
C VAL A 66 2.75 -4.46 9.66
N PHE A 67 1.49 -4.89 9.80
CA PHE A 67 0.97 -5.35 11.09
C PHE A 67 1.68 -6.62 11.56
N ILE A 68 1.84 -7.61 10.67
CA ILE A 68 2.56 -8.85 10.93
C ILE A 68 4.02 -8.57 11.30
N THR A 69 4.69 -7.67 10.57
CA THR A 69 6.09 -7.32 10.88
C THR A 69 6.22 -6.62 12.23
N ASN A 70 5.30 -5.72 12.60
CA ASN A 70 5.32 -5.08 13.93
C ASN A 70 5.07 -6.11 15.04
N PHE A 71 4.12 -7.02 14.84
CA PHE A 71 3.84 -8.10 15.79
C PHE A 71 5.04 -9.05 15.98
N LEU A 72 5.69 -9.43 14.89
CA LEU A 72 6.92 -10.24 14.92
C LEU A 72 8.07 -9.48 15.56
N GLN A 73 8.18 -8.17 15.35
CA GLN A 73 9.20 -7.32 15.95
C GLN A 73 9.06 -7.25 17.47
N GLU A 74 7.84 -7.10 17.98
CA GLU A 74 7.57 -7.12 19.42
C GLU A 74 7.89 -8.49 20.04
N ARG A 75 7.70 -9.58 19.29
CA ARG A 75 7.86 -10.94 19.80
C ARG A 75 9.28 -11.52 19.69
N PHE A 76 10.01 -11.20 18.61
CA PHE A 76 11.32 -11.79 18.29
C PHE A 76 12.48 -10.77 18.31
N GLY A 77 12.20 -9.51 18.60
CA GLY A 77 13.20 -8.43 18.66
C GLY A 77 13.33 -7.64 17.36
N SER A 78 13.92 -6.45 17.47
CA SER A 78 13.96 -5.47 16.37
C SER A 78 14.71 -5.94 15.12
N MET A 79 15.74 -6.76 15.29
CA MET A 79 16.58 -7.24 14.19
C MET A 79 15.83 -8.20 13.27
N VAL A 80 15.14 -9.18 13.84
CA VAL A 80 14.35 -10.17 13.08
C VAL A 80 13.16 -9.50 12.40
N GLY A 81 12.46 -8.60 13.10
CA GLY A 81 11.37 -7.82 12.51
C GLY A 81 11.81 -6.99 11.30
N ASN A 82 12.99 -6.37 11.38
CA ASN A 82 13.54 -5.57 10.27
C ASN A 82 13.95 -6.46 9.08
N MET A 83 14.57 -7.61 9.31
CA MET A 83 14.92 -8.56 8.24
C MET A 83 13.68 -9.07 7.50
N ILE A 84 12.63 -9.45 8.24
CA ILE A 84 11.36 -9.93 7.64
C ILE A 84 10.67 -8.80 6.89
N PHE A 85 10.67 -7.58 7.43
CA PHE A 85 10.16 -6.40 6.72
C PHE A 85 10.87 -6.19 5.39
N TRP A 86 12.21 -6.21 5.37
CA TRP A 86 12.99 -6.03 4.13
C TRP A 86 12.78 -7.16 3.13
N PHE A 87 12.75 -8.42 3.58
CA PHE A 87 12.47 -9.56 2.70
C PHE A 87 11.08 -9.45 2.07
N SER A 88 10.08 -9.15 2.88
CA SER A 88 8.71 -9.06 2.41
C SER A 88 8.47 -7.82 1.56
N PHE A 89 9.16 -6.71 1.84
CA PHE A 89 9.14 -5.52 0.98
C PHE A 89 9.83 -5.77 -0.37
N CYS A 90 10.96 -6.49 -0.40
CA CYS A 90 11.64 -6.86 -1.64
C CYS A 90 10.83 -7.85 -2.48
N ILE A 91 10.09 -8.77 -1.86
CA ILE A 91 9.30 -9.78 -2.58
C ILE A 91 7.94 -9.21 -2.99
N PHE A 92 7.20 -8.59 -2.07
CA PHE A 92 5.79 -8.19 -2.27
C PHE A 92 5.60 -6.68 -2.51
N GLY A 93 6.65 -5.86 -2.43
CA GLY A 93 6.57 -4.42 -2.59
C GLY A 93 6.50 -3.98 -4.06
N GLN A 94 7.28 -2.94 -4.38
CA GLN A 94 7.34 -2.34 -5.73
C GLN A 94 7.50 -3.34 -6.90
N PRO A 95 8.33 -4.40 -6.82
CA PRO A 95 8.50 -5.31 -7.96
C PRO A 95 7.23 -6.13 -8.28
N MET A 96 6.45 -6.58 -7.29
CA MET A 96 5.21 -7.31 -7.56
C MET A 96 4.14 -6.43 -8.20
N CYS A 97 4.02 -5.16 -7.79
CA CYS A 97 3.12 -4.21 -8.45
C CYS A 97 3.47 -4.05 -9.93
N VAL A 98 4.76 -3.92 -10.26
CA VAL A 98 5.24 -3.79 -11.65
C VAL A 98 4.98 -5.08 -12.44
N LEU A 99 5.23 -6.25 -11.83
CA LEU A 99 5.10 -7.55 -12.48
C LEU A 99 3.64 -7.91 -12.76
N LEU A 100 2.73 -7.60 -11.84
CA LEU A 100 1.29 -7.78 -12.03
C LEU A 100 0.73 -6.83 -13.10
N TYR A 101 1.18 -5.57 -13.11
CA TYR A 101 0.80 -4.63 -14.14
C TYR A 101 1.31 -5.06 -15.53
N TYR A 102 2.54 -5.57 -15.60
CA TYR A 102 3.13 -6.11 -16.83
C TYR A 102 2.39 -7.36 -17.32
N HIS A 103 2.02 -8.26 -16.42
CA HIS A 103 1.25 -9.47 -16.75
C HIS A 103 -0.14 -9.14 -17.30
N ASP A 104 -0.85 -8.17 -16.72
CA ASP A 104 -2.16 -7.72 -17.23
C ASP A 104 -2.05 -7.11 -18.63
N LEU A 105 -1.01 -6.29 -18.87
CA LEU A 105 -0.74 -5.70 -20.18
C LEU A 105 -0.44 -6.77 -21.25
N MET A 106 0.36 -7.78 -20.90
CA MET A 106 0.71 -8.89 -21.78
C MET A 106 -0.51 -9.76 -22.11
N ASN A 107 -1.34 -10.09 -21.12
CA ASN A 107 -2.58 -10.85 -21.35
C ASN A 107 -3.58 -10.10 -22.23
N ARG A 108 -3.67 -8.76 -22.10
CA ARG A 108 -4.51 -7.93 -22.98
C ARG A 108 -3.98 -7.89 -24.42
N LYS A 109 -2.66 -7.85 -24.63
CA LYS A 109 -2.07 -7.95 -25.98
C LYS A 109 -2.32 -9.32 -26.64
N GLY A 110 -2.34 -10.39 -25.87
CA GLY A 110 -2.63 -11.74 -26.37
C GLY A 110 -4.08 -11.95 -26.83
N SER A 111 -5.04 -11.16 -26.33
CA SER A 111 -6.46 -11.28 -26.71
C SER A 111 -6.85 -10.49 -27.97
N MET A 112 -5.95 -9.66 -28.52
CA MET A 112 -6.17 -8.90 -29.77
C MET A 112 -5.38 -9.48 -30.96
N SER A 113 -4.70 -10.61 -30.76
CA SER A 113 -4.02 -11.40 -31.79
C SER A 113 -4.86 -12.63 -32.14
#